data_AF-A0A7V8D831-F1
#
_entry.id   AF-A0A7V8D831-F1
#
_cell.length_a   1.000
_cell.length_b   1.000
_cell.length_c   1.000
_cell.angle_alpha   90.00
_cell.angle_beta   90.00
_cell.angle_gamma   90.00
#
_symmetry.space_group_name_H-M   'P 1'
#
loop_
_entity.id
_entity.type
_entity.pdbx_description
1 polymer ?
#
loop_
_entity_poly.entity_id
_entity_poly.type
_entity_poly.pdbx_seq_one_letter_code
_entity_poly.pdbx_strand_id
1 'polypeptide(L)'
;SALRAILGQTPAQVGTPQAANVNGVPAVSLLARAQTRSGQAMDVAIMAYNVNNKGYHFAIVGPAGQLNPTFPMTQSMRILSDQEIAQMRPRQLEIVTVRNGDTIASLSSRMAYPDFQADRFKMLNAIATDRALVPGEQLKIVTYGAPAR
;
A
#
# COMPACT_ATOMS: atom_id res chain seq x y z
N SER A 1 -1.43 -16.13 14.90
CA SER A 1 -1.58 -16.33 13.43
C SER A 1 -2.34 -15.15 12.85
N ALA A 2 -2.19 -14.86 11.54
CA ALA A 2 -2.90 -13.77 10.85
C ALA A 2 -4.42 -13.82 11.07
N LEU A 3 -5.02 -15.01 10.95
CA LEU A 3 -6.45 -15.21 11.17
C LEU A 3 -6.92 -14.77 12.58
N ARG A 4 -6.17 -15.08 13.64
CA ARG A 4 -6.50 -14.64 15.02
C ARG A 4 -6.39 -13.12 15.18
N ALA A 5 -5.46 -12.47 14.47
CA ALA A 5 -5.34 -11.01 14.53
C ALA A 5 -6.57 -10.30 13.95
N ILE A 6 -7.27 -10.93 13.00
CA ILE A 6 -8.49 -10.38 12.38
C ILE A 6 -9.73 -10.75 13.20
N LEU A 7 -9.87 -12.01 13.58
CA LEU A 7 -11.06 -12.50 14.28
C LEU A 7 -11.11 -12.14 15.76
N GLY A 8 -9.95 -11.86 16.37
CA GLY A 8 -9.82 -11.70 17.81
C GLY A 8 -10.29 -12.96 18.54
N GLN A 9 -11.33 -12.81 19.37
CA GLN A 9 -11.98 -13.89 20.12
C GLN A 9 -13.24 -14.44 19.45
N THR A 10 -13.62 -13.92 18.29
CA THR A 10 -14.84 -14.35 17.59
C THR A 10 -14.71 -15.82 17.17
N PRO A 11 -15.63 -16.71 17.59
CA PRO A 11 -15.63 -18.10 17.14
C PRO A 11 -15.78 -18.17 15.62
N ALA A 12 -15.00 -19.06 14.99
CA ALA A 12 -15.05 -19.27 13.55
C ALA A 12 -14.87 -20.74 13.19
N GLN A 13 -15.57 -21.15 12.14
CA GLN A 13 -15.34 -22.41 11.45
C GLN A 13 -14.17 -22.20 10.49
N VAL A 14 -13.03 -22.82 10.79
CA VAL A 14 -11.81 -22.70 10.00
C VAL A 14 -11.75 -23.84 9.00
N GLY A 15 -11.60 -23.51 7.72
CA GLY A 15 -11.43 -24.50 6.66
C GLY A 15 -10.05 -25.16 6.67
N THR A 16 -9.80 -26.01 5.67
CA THR A 16 -8.48 -26.64 5.51
C THR A 16 -7.54 -25.70 4.78
N PRO A 17 -6.30 -25.47 5.27
CA PRO A 17 -5.30 -24.71 4.53
C PRO A 17 -4.95 -25.41 3.21
N GLN A 18 -4.82 -24.64 2.13
CA GLN A 18 -4.42 -25.17 0.82
C GLN A 18 -3.07 -24.60 0.43
N ALA A 19 -2.11 -25.47 0.12
CA ALA A 19 -0.80 -25.06 -0.38
C ALA A 19 -0.94 -24.43 -1.77
N ALA A 20 -0.13 -23.41 -2.04
CA ALA A 20 -0.07 -22.70 -3.31
C ALA A 20 1.36 -22.27 -3.61
N ASN A 21 1.60 -21.88 -4.86
CA ASN A 21 2.80 -21.17 -5.27
C ASN A 21 2.35 -19.96 -6.11
N VAL A 22 2.80 -18.77 -5.73
CA VAL A 22 2.46 -17.51 -6.42
C VAL A 22 3.74 -16.88 -6.91
N ASN A 23 3.97 -16.85 -8.22
CA ASN A 23 5.16 -16.29 -8.86
C ASN A 23 6.48 -16.77 -8.23
N GLY A 24 6.58 -18.08 -7.93
CA GLY A 24 7.75 -18.69 -7.31
C GLY A 24 7.79 -18.61 -5.78
N VAL A 25 6.85 -17.90 -5.15
CA VAL A 25 6.77 -17.75 -3.69
C VAL A 25 5.87 -18.83 -3.09
N PRO A 26 6.37 -19.69 -2.17
CA PRO A 26 5.53 -20.64 -1.45
C PRO A 26 4.44 -19.91 -0.67
N ALA A 27 3.20 -20.37 -0.83
CA ALA A 27 2.04 -19.74 -0.25
C ALA A 27 1.07 -20.76 0.35
N VAL A 28 0.16 -20.28 1.20
CA VAL A 28 -0.95 -21.04 1.75
C VAL A 28 -2.19 -20.17 1.78
N SER A 29 -3.31 -20.71 1.29
CA SER A 29 -4.61 -20.07 1.38
C SER A 29 -5.44 -20.70 2.50
N LEU A 30 -6.32 -19.91 3.11
CA LEU A 30 -7.23 -20.37 4.16
C LEU A 30 -8.51 -19.56 4.10
N LEU A 31 -9.65 -20.24 4.18
CA LEU A 31 -10.95 -19.62 4.35
C LEU A 31 -11.51 -19.97 5.73
N ALA A 32 -12.01 -18.98 6.45
CA ALA A 32 -12.71 -19.18 7.72
C ALA A 32 -14.04 -18.44 7.69
N ARG A 33 -15.06 -19.02 8.32
CA ARG A 33 -16.38 -18.41 8.47
C ARG A 33 -16.62 -18.06 9.93
N ALA A 34 -16.92 -16.79 10.19
CA ALA A 34 -17.26 -16.28 11.51
C ALA A 34 -18.68 -15.72 11.52
N GLN A 35 -19.27 -15.62 12.71
CA GLN A 35 -20.49 -14.83 12.91
C GLN A 35 -20.14 -13.59 13.71
N THR A 36 -20.59 -12.43 13.26
CA THR A 36 -20.50 -11.19 14.03
C THR A 36 -21.39 -11.26 15.27
N ARG A 37 -21.21 -10.33 16.21
CA ARG A 37 -22.11 -10.21 17.37
C ARG A 37 -23.57 -9.93 16.99
N SER A 38 -23.82 -9.35 15.82
CA SER A 38 -25.15 -9.12 15.27
C SER A 38 -25.75 -10.34 14.56
N GLY A 39 -25.04 -11.49 14.54
CA GLY A 39 -25.49 -12.72 13.90
C GLY A 39 -25.20 -12.78 12.39
N GLN A 40 -24.53 -11.78 11.81
CA GLN A 40 -24.18 -11.78 10.39
C GLN A 40 -23.01 -12.75 10.12
N ALA A 41 -23.18 -13.64 9.16
CA ALA A 41 -22.11 -14.53 8.72
C ALA A 41 -21.13 -13.78 7.80
N MET A 42 -19.84 -13.85 8.14
CA MET A 42 -18.75 -13.22 7.41
C MET A 42 -17.67 -14.27 7.12
N ASP A 43 -17.10 -14.22 5.92
CA ASP A 43 -15.92 -15.01 5.57
C ASP A 43 -14.65 -14.16 5.73
N VAL A 44 -13.57 -14.80 6.17
CA VAL A 44 -12.22 -14.26 6.21
C VAL A 44 -11.35 -15.15 5.34
N ALA A 45 -10.89 -14.60 4.22
CA ALA A 45 -9.96 -15.25 3.31
C ALA A 45 -8.54 -14.74 3.58
N ILE A 46 -7.62 -15.66 3.82
CA ILE A 46 -6.20 -15.40 4.02
C ILE A 46 -5.42 -16.01 2.86
N MET A 47 -4.51 -15.23 2.28
CA MET A 47 -3.42 -15.75 1.44
C MET A 47 -2.12 -15.33 2.10
N ALA A 48 -1.33 -16.30 2.57
CA ALA A 48 -0.05 -16.05 3.22
C ALA A 48 1.11 -16.56 2.36
N TYR A 49 2.22 -15.84 2.36
CA TYR A 49 3.43 -16.09 1.59
C TYR A 49 4.63 -16.24 2.53
N ASN A 50 5.51 -17.18 2.22
CA ASN A 50 6.80 -17.31 2.90
C ASN A 50 7.91 -16.69 2.04
N VAL A 51 8.47 -15.57 2.51
CA VAL A 51 9.57 -14.86 1.87
C VAL A 51 10.74 -14.83 2.84
N ASN A 52 11.82 -15.55 2.55
CA ASN A 52 13.03 -15.59 3.38
C ASN A 52 12.73 -15.84 4.87
N ASN A 53 11.88 -16.84 5.16
CA ASN A 53 11.45 -17.21 6.51
C ASN A 53 10.63 -16.12 7.24
N LYS A 54 10.12 -15.11 6.51
CA LYS A 54 9.17 -14.10 6.98
C LYS A 54 7.81 -14.31 6.31
N GLY A 55 6.75 -14.24 7.13
CA GLY A 55 5.38 -14.37 6.67
C GLY A 55 4.77 -13.03 6.25
N TYR A 56 4.29 -12.94 5.02
CA TYR A 56 3.46 -11.83 4.52
C TYR A 56 2.07 -12.36 4.21
N HIS A 57 1.01 -11.55 4.32
CA HIS A 57 -0.32 -12.04 3.98
C HIS A 57 -1.26 -10.93 3.48
N PHE A 58 -2.22 -11.33 2.65
CA PHE A 58 -3.46 -10.61 2.47
C PHE A 58 -4.54 -11.21 3.37
N ALA A 59 -5.41 -10.35 3.87
CA ALA A 59 -6.61 -10.72 4.59
C ALA A 59 -7.79 -9.95 4.00
N ILE A 60 -8.80 -10.70 3.55
CA ILE A 60 -10.00 -10.14 2.94
C ILE A 60 -11.18 -10.62 3.76
N VAL A 61 -12.04 -9.67 4.16
CA VAL A 61 -13.24 -9.94 4.95
C VAL A 61 -14.44 -9.49 4.15
N GLY A 62 -15.48 -10.32 4.11
CA GLY A 62 -16.69 -10.02 3.34
C GLY A 62 -17.86 -10.92 3.71
N PRO A 63 -19.05 -10.69 3.14
CA PRO A 63 -20.22 -11.52 3.40
C PRO A 63 -19.94 -13.00 3.11
N ALA A 64 -20.51 -13.88 3.93
CA ALA A 64 -20.34 -15.31 3.75
C ALA A 64 -20.75 -15.77 2.34
N GLY A 65 -19.95 -16.64 1.73
CA GLY A 65 -20.18 -17.23 0.41
C GLY A 65 -19.71 -16.38 -0.76
N GLN A 66 -19.19 -15.17 -0.53
CA GLN A 66 -18.76 -14.25 -1.59
C GLN A 66 -17.25 -14.20 -1.80
N LEU A 67 -16.46 -14.84 -0.93
CA LEU A 67 -15.00 -14.79 -1.00
C LEU A 67 -14.39 -16.05 -1.62
N ASN A 68 -13.39 -15.85 -2.48
CA ASN A 68 -12.44 -16.88 -2.88
C ASN A 68 -11.03 -16.45 -2.44
N PRO A 69 -10.29 -17.23 -1.64
CA PRO A 69 -8.93 -16.89 -1.22
C PRO A 69 -7.94 -16.55 -2.35
N THR A 70 -8.20 -16.96 -3.60
CA THR A 70 -7.36 -16.69 -4.77
C THR A 70 -7.83 -15.49 -5.60
N PHE A 71 -8.11 -14.35 -4.97
CA PHE A 71 -8.41 -13.11 -5.70
C PHE A 71 -7.24 -12.68 -6.60
N PRO A 72 -7.46 -12.03 -7.76
CA PRO A 72 -6.38 -11.64 -8.69
C PRO A 72 -5.23 -10.88 -8.03
N MET A 73 -5.52 -9.96 -7.10
CA MET A 73 -4.50 -9.23 -6.33
C MET A 73 -3.60 -10.16 -5.47
N THR A 74 -4.14 -11.27 -4.97
CA THR A 74 -3.34 -12.26 -4.22
C THR A 74 -2.44 -13.10 -5.13
N GLN A 75 -2.67 -13.06 -6.45
CA GLN A 75 -1.86 -13.80 -7.41
C GLN A 75 -0.75 -12.93 -8.02
N SER A 76 -0.67 -11.64 -7.67
CA SER A 76 0.33 -10.71 -8.18
C SER A 76 1.53 -10.50 -7.24
N MET A 77 1.55 -11.15 -6.08
CA MET A 77 2.68 -11.09 -5.16
C MET A 77 3.92 -11.66 -5.83
N ARG A 78 5.03 -10.93 -5.77
CA ARG A 78 6.35 -11.40 -6.23
C ARG A 78 7.44 -10.74 -5.41
N ILE A 79 8.59 -11.40 -5.34
CA ILE A 79 9.80 -10.81 -4.77
C ILE A 79 10.48 -9.98 -5.87
N LEU A 80 10.91 -8.77 -5.54
CA LEU A 80 11.73 -7.97 -6.46
C LEU A 80 13.18 -8.50 -6.43
N SER A 81 13.79 -8.62 -7.60
CA SER A 81 15.21 -8.94 -7.70
C SER A 81 16.08 -7.78 -7.22
N ASP A 82 17.34 -8.07 -6.85
CA ASP A 82 18.31 -7.05 -6.45
C ASP A 82 18.51 -5.99 -7.53
N GLN A 83 18.47 -6.39 -8.81
CA GLN A 83 18.56 -5.48 -9.94
C GLN A 83 17.34 -4.54 -10.02
N GLU A 84 16.12 -5.07 -9.83
CA GLU A 84 14.92 -4.24 -9.79
C GLU A 84 14.95 -3.28 -8.60
N ILE A 85 15.39 -3.74 -7.43
CA ILE A 85 15.54 -2.90 -6.23
C ILE A 85 16.57 -1.79 -6.47
N ALA A 86 17.71 -2.10 -7.07
CA ALA A 86 18.76 -1.12 -7.37
C ALA A 86 18.30 -0.05 -8.37
N GLN A 87 17.38 -0.41 -9.27
CA GLN A 87 16.76 0.53 -10.22
C GLN A 87 15.60 1.33 -9.62
N MET A 88 15.06 0.92 -8.46
CA MET A 88 14.02 1.68 -7.79
C MET A 88 14.56 3.01 -7.30
N ARG A 89 13.92 4.08 -7.76
CA ARG A 89 14.11 5.42 -7.21
C ARG A 89 12.95 5.68 -6.24
N PRO A 90 13.15 5.52 -4.92
CA PRO A 90 12.08 5.79 -3.97
C PRO A 90 11.65 7.25 -4.11
N ARG A 91 10.40 7.54 -3.78
CA ARG A 91 9.92 8.91 -3.64
C ARG A 91 9.93 9.28 -2.17
N GLN A 92 10.40 10.47 -1.84
CA GLN A 92 10.45 11.01 -0.49
C GLN A 92 9.78 12.37 -0.44
N LEU A 93 9.35 12.77 0.76
CA LEU A 93 8.79 14.10 1.00
C LEU A 93 9.93 15.02 1.46
N GLU A 94 10.15 16.10 0.71
CA GLU A 94 11.06 17.19 1.05
C GLU A 94 10.26 18.41 1.48
N ILE A 95 10.67 19.06 2.57
CA ILE A 95 10.15 20.37 2.97
C ILE A 95 11.10 21.42 2.40
N VAL A 96 10.58 22.34 1.61
CA VAL A 96 11.33 23.45 1.02
C VAL A 96 10.85 24.77 1.60
N THR A 97 11.79 25.69 1.82
CA THR A 97 11.48 27.09 2.16
C THR A 97 11.41 27.92 0.89
N VAL A 98 10.27 28.57 0.66
CA VAL A 98 10.02 29.46 -0.47
C VAL A 98 11.02 30.62 -0.45
N ARG A 99 11.65 30.89 -1.59
CA ARG A 99 12.57 32.01 -1.82
C ARG A 99 11.93 33.10 -2.68
N ASN A 100 12.56 34.26 -2.74
CA ASN A 100 12.17 35.31 -3.68
C ASN A 100 12.23 34.77 -5.12
N GLY A 101 11.13 34.92 -5.86
CA GLY A 101 10.99 34.44 -7.24
C GLY A 101 10.43 33.02 -7.38
N ASP A 102 10.28 32.27 -6.29
CA ASP A 102 9.62 30.97 -6.34
C ASP A 102 8.12 31.13 -6.65
N THR A 103 7.64 30.27 -7.54
CA THR A 103 6.24 30.14 -7.95
C THR A 103 5.77 28.70 -7.79
N ILE A 104 4.46 28.49 -7.78
CA ILE A 104 3.85 27.15 -7.83
C ILE A 104 4.43 26.35 -9.01
N ALA A 105 4.58 26.97 -10.18
CA ALA A 105 5.16 26.33 -11.36
C ALA A 105 6.63 25.90 -11.12
N SER A 106 7.47 26.79 -10.59
CA SER A 106 8.89 26.48 -10.35
C SER A 106 9.08 25.36 -9.33
N LEU A 107 8.30 25.36 -8.23
CA LEU A 107 8.44 24.36 -7.18
C LEU A 107 7.80 23.03 -7.57
N SER A 108 6.63 23.06 -8.21
CA SER A 108 5.98 21.83 -8.68
C SER A 108 6.78 21.11 -9.76
N SER A 109 7.55 21.82 -10.60
CA SER A 109 8.41 21.21 -11.62
C SER A 109 9.47 20.25 -11.05
N ARG A 110 9.79 20.39 -9.75
CA ARG A 110 10.73 19.52 -9.02
C ARG A 110 10.09 18.20 -8.55
N MET A 111 8.77 18.04 -8.70
CA MET A 111 8.08 16.86 -8.21
C MET A 111 8.44 15.62 -9.04
N ALA A 112 8.68 14.50 -8.34
CA ALA A 112 8.99 13.19 -8.91
C ALA A 112 7.76 12.45 -9.48
N TYR A 113 6.98 13.17 -10.31
CA TYR A 113 5.85 12.65 -11.07
C TYR A 113 6.00 13.02 -12.54
N PRO A 114 5.60 12.12 -13.47
CA PRO A 114 5.64 12.40 -14.90
C PRO A 114 4.52 13.36 -15.35
N ASP A 115 3.46 13.50 -14.54
CA ASP A 115 2.26 14.25 -14.88
C ASP A 115 1.62 14.97 -13.66
N PHE A 116 0.76 15.94 -13.95
CA PHE A 116 -0.05 16.68 -12.96
C PHE A 116 0.74 17.26 -11.78
N GLN A 117 2.00 17.64 -11.99
CA GLN A 117 2.89 18.10 -10.92
C GLN A 117 2.31 19.30 -10.16
N ALA A 118 1.76 20.30 -10.87
CA ALA A 118 1.15 21.48 -10.25
C ALA A 118 -0.07 21.12 -9.38
N ASP A 119 -0.97 20.27 -9.87
CA ASP A 119 -2.18 19.87 -9.12
C ASP A 119 -1.82 19.02 -7.90
N ARG A 120 -0.87 18.10 -8.04
CA ARG A 120 -0.36 17.30 -6.93
C ARG A 120 0.34 18.17 -5.88
N PHE A 121 1.14 19.15 -6.32
CA PHE A 121 1.79 20.11 -5.43
C PHE A 121 0.75 20.89 -4.63
N LYS A 122 -0.28 21.40 -5.29
CA LYS A 122 -1.37 22.14 -4.66
C LYS A 122 -2.15 21.29 -3.67
N MET A 123 -2.54 20.08 -4.06
CA MET A 123 -3.21 19.12 -3.18
C MET A 123 -2.38 18.80 -1.94
N LEU A 124 -1.08 18.51 -2.13
CA LEU A 124 -0.16 18.16 -1.04
C LEU A 124 0.04 19.31 -0.04
N ASN A 125 -0.05 20.54 -0.51
CA ASN A 125 0.13 21.77 0.28
C ASN A 125 -1.18 22.47 0.66
N ALA A 126 -2.33 21.84 0.43
CA ALA A 126 -3.65 22.43 0.70
C ALA A 126 -3.87 23.82 0.04
N ILE A 127 -3.33 24.02 -1.17
CA ILE A 127 -3.53 25.25 -1.96
C ILE A 127 -4.76 25.04 -2.85
N ALA A 128 -5.90 25.63 -2.47
CA ALA A 128 -7.15 25.48 -3.20
C ALA A 128 -7.22 26.37 -4.47
N THR A 129 -6.68 27.58 -4.38
CA THR A 129 -6.66 28.56 -5.47
C THR A 129 -5.24 29.04 -5.69
N ASP A 130 -4.84 29.21 -6.95
CA ASP A 130 -3.52 29.72 -7.29
C ASP A 130 -3.30 31.08 -6.63
N ARG A 131 -2.14 31.21 -5.97
CA ARG A 131 -1.72 32.42 -5.27
C ARG A 131 -0.22 32.59 -5.37
N ALA A 132 0.26 33.80 -5.12
CA ALA A 132 1.68 34.03 -4.88
C ALA A 132 2.15 33.23 -3.66
N LEU A 133 3.35 32.68 -3.76
CA LEU A 133 4.02 32.05 -2.63
C LEU A 133 4.72 33.12 -1.79
N VAL A 134 4.73 32.94 -0.48
CA VAL A 134 5.32 33.93 0.45
C VAL A 134 6.76 33.49 0.78
N PRO A 135 7.79 34.31 0.56
CA PRO A 135 9.15 33.99 0.99
C PRO A 135 9.19 33.60 2.48
N GLY A 136 9.87 32.50 2.79
CA GLY A 136 9.90 31.91 4.14
C GLY A 136 8.81 30.85 4.40
N GLU A 137 7.78 30.76 3.56
CA GLU A 137 6.77 29.70 3.64
C GLU A 137 7.42 28.31 3.46
N GLN A 138 6.96 27.32 4.23
CA GLN A 138 7.41 25.94 4.09
C GLN A 138 6.39 25.12 3.30
N LEU A 139 6.84 24.54 2.19
CA LEU A 139 6.01 23.73 1.29
C LEU A 139 6.62 22.34 1.12
N LYS A 140 5.77 21.38 0.82
CA LYS A 140 6.11 19.98 0.60
C LYS A 140 6.27 19.70 -0.89
N ILE A 141 7.34 19.00 -1.25
CA ILE A 141 7.59 18.49 -2.60
C ILE A 141 7.90 17.00 -2.48
N VAL A 142 7.34 16.20 -3.37
CA VAL A 142 7.75 14.80 -3.51
C VAL A 142 8.95 14.74 -4.44
N THR A 143 10.12 14.34 -3.96
CA THR A 143 11.34 14.19 -4.76
C THR A 143 11.78 12.74 -4.85
N TYR A 144 12.69 12.42 -5.77
CA TYR A 144 13.34 11.10 -5.75
C TYR A 144 14.35 11.06 -4.60
N GLY A 145 14.25 10.03 -3.76
CA GLY A 145 15.25 9.71 -2.75
C GLY A 145 16.51 9.10 -3.37
N ALA A 146 17.52 8.90 -2.52
CA ALA A 146 18.70 8.14 -2.90
C ALA A 146 18.30 6.71 -3.32
N PRO A 147 19.07 6.06 -4.21
CA PRO A 147 18.86 4.65 -4.54
C PRO A 147 18.83 3.80 -3.27
N ALA A 148 18.02 2.72 -3.28
CA ALA A 148 18.05 1.74 -2.21
C ALA A 148 19.48 1.17 -2.07
N ARG A 149 19.99 1.11 -0.83
CA ARG A 149 21.28 0.49 -0.49
C ARG A 149 21.10 -0.99 -0.20
#